data_AF-A0A9E1YUN4-F1
#
_entry.id   AF-A0A9E1YUN4-F1
#
_cell.length_a   1.000
_cell.length_b   1.000
_cell.length_c   1.000
_cell.angle_alpha   90.00
_cell.angle_beta   90.00
_cell.angle_gamma   90.00
#
_symmetry.space_group_name_H-M   'P 1'
#
loop_
_entity.id
_entity.type
_entity.pdbx_description
1 polymer ?
#
loop_
_entity_poly.entity_id
_entity_poly.type
_entity_poly.pdbx_seq_one_letter_code
_entity_poly.pdbx_strand_id
1 'polypeptide(L)' 'MQVNMRGAPGRYNAPYSGVPTFLRQDYCDDIGTLDADIAILGVPTDEGSPFMAGSRFAPRSIREHSLRFGS' A
#
# COMPACT_ATOMS: atom_id res chain seq x y z
N MET A 1 -3.68 12.83 -9.25
CA MET A 1 -2.64 13.77 -8.73
C MET A 1 -1.76 12.98 -7.77
N GLN A 2 -0.47 12.86 -8.04
CA GLN A 2 0.42 12.04 -7.20
C GLN A 2 0.57 12.68 -5.81
N VAL A 3 0.12 11.97 -4.78
CA VAL A 3 0.15 12.47 -3.39
C VAL A 3 1.41 11.92 -2.72
N ASN A 4 2.29 12.81 -2.25
CA ASN A 4 3.47 12.44 -1.46
C ASN A 4 3.02 11.85 -0.12
N MET A 5 3.23 10.54 0.05
CA MET A 5 2.79 9.82 1.25
C MET A 5 3.78 9.88 2.42
N ARG A 6 5.04 10.25 2.16
CA ARG A 6 6.12 10.31 3.17
C ARG A 6 6.18 11.65 3.90
N GLY A 7 5.77 12.72 3.22
CA GLY A 7 5.87 14.09 3.72
C GLY A 7 7.26 14.68 3.53
N ALA A 8 7.62 15.68 4.35
CA ALA A 8 8.89 16.37 4.23
C ALA A 8 10.10 15.46 4.53
N PRO A 9 11.27 15.69 3.90
CA PRO A 9 12.50 14.95 4.20
C PRO A 9 12.82 14.97 5.70
N GLY A 10 13.18 13.81 6.26
CA GLY A 10 13.53 13.68 7.69
C GLY A 10 12.35 13.60 8.66
N ARG A 11 11.09 13.66 8.16
CA ARG A 11 9.91 13.40 9.00
C ARG A 11 9.93 11.96 9.51
N TYR A 12 9.77 11.78 10.82
CA TYR A 12 9.58 10.46 11.41
C TYR A 12 8.14 9.96 11.16
N ASN A 13 8.00 8.87 10.40
CA ASN A 13 6.72 8.22 10.17
C ASN A 13 6.62 6.92 10.99
N ALA A 14 6.05 7.04 12.19
CA ALA A 14 5.79 5.88 13.04
C ALA A 14 4.94 4.82 12.29
N PRO A 15 5.19 3.50 12.42
CA PRO A 15 4.50 2.48 11.62
C PRO A 15 2.97 2.47 11.72
N TYR A 16 2.41 3.03 12.80
CA TYR A 16 0.97 3.12 13.06
C TYR A 16 0.35 4.46 12.62
N SER A 17 1.09 5.33 11.93
CA SER A 17 0.60 6.61 11.45
C SER A 17 0.67 6.76 9.93
N GLY A 18 -0.20 7.63 9.41
CA GLY A 18 -0.33 7.91 7.97
C GLY A 18 -1.25 6.94 7.23
N VAL A 19 -1.32 7.12 5.91
CA VAL A 19 -2.11 6.26 5.03
C VAL A 19 -1.26 5.04 4.61
N PRO A 20 -1.76 3.79 4.75
CA PRO A 20 -0.97 2.60 4.47
C PRO A 20 -0.97 2.26 2.99
N THR A 21 -0.18 2.99 2.19
CA THR A 21 0.31 2.50 0.90
C THR A 21 1.47 1.54 1.12
N PHE A 22 1.80 0.73 0.10
CA PHE A 22 2.90 -0.22 0.22
C PHE A 22 4.23 0.54 0.40
N LEU A 23 4.97 0.27 1.46
CA LEU A 23 6.22 0.93 1.84
C LEU A 23 6.15 2.48 1.87
N ARG A 24 4.97 3.03 2.17
CA ARG A 24 4.69 4.49 2.06
C ARG A 24 5.01 5.07 0.69
N GLN A 25 4.91 4.29 -0.39
CA GLN A 25 5.04 4.82 -1.74
C GLN A 25 3.83 5.66 -2.13
N ASP A 26 4.01 6.51 -3.13
CA ASP A 26 2.97 7.42 -3.55
C ASP A 26 1.78 6.67 -4.16
N TYR A 27 0.59 7.19 -3.88
CA TYR A 27 -0.63 6.68 -4.47
C TYR A 27 -0.79 7.23 -5.89
N CYS A 28 -1.04 6.33 -6.83
CA CYS A 28 -1.40 6.65 -8.21
C CYS A 28 -2.88 6.33 -8.41
N ASP A 29 -3.66 7.36 -8.70
CA ASP A 29 -5.11 7.30 -8.94
C ASP A 29 -5.46 7.09 -10.42
N ASP A 30 -4.59 7.53 -11.33
CA ASP A 30 -4.74 7.37 -12.77
C ASP A 30 -3.59 6.55 -13.36
N ILE A 31 -3.90 5.32 -13.78
CA ILE A 31 -2.92 4.39 -14.35
C ILE A 31 -2.29 4.91 -15.64
N GLY A 32 -2.97 5.80 -16.39
CA GLY A 32 -2.42 6.43 -17.58
C GLY A 32 -1.26 7.39 -17.28
N THR A 33 -1.13 7.81 -16.03
CA THR A 33 -0.06 8.68 -15.53
C THR A 33 1.03 7.94 -14.74
N LEU A 34 0.93 6.61 -14.67
CA LEU A 34 1.86 5.80 -13.89
C LEU A 34 3.25 5.81 -14.51
N ASP A 35 4.20 6.42 -13.80
CA ASP A 35 5.63 6.40 -14.11
C ASP A 35 6.39 5.81 -12.90
N ALA A 36 6.69 4.51 -12.97
CA ALA A 36 7.37 3.79 -11.91
C ALA A 36 8.01 2.49 -12.43
N ASP A 37 9.14 2.10 -11.85
CA ASP A 37 9.76 0.78 -12.11
C ASP A 37 8.89 -0.37 -11.58
N ILE A 38 8.19 -0.14 -10.46
CA ILE A 38 7.37 -1.14 -9.77
C ILE A 38 6.06 -0.49 -9.31
N ALA A 39 4.94 -1.13 -9.65
CA ALA A 39 3.62 -0.75 -9.18
C ALA A 39 2.97 -1.86 -8.34
N ILE A 40 2.23 -1.47 -7.30
CA ILE A 40 1.59 -2.41 -6.37
C ILE A 40 0.07 -2.28 -6.45
N LEU A 41 -0.56 -3.27 -7.08
CA LEU A 41 -2.01 -3.39 -7.17
C LEU A 41 -2.52 -4.47 -6.21
N GLY A 42 -3.58 -4.15 -5.45
CA GLY A 42 -4.24 -5.12 -4.59
C GLY A 42 -5.50 -5.66 -5.25
N VAL A 43 -5.67 -6.97 -5.29
CA VAL A 43 -6.91 -7.63 -5.76
C VAL A 43 -7.56 -8.32 -4.55
N PRO A 44 -8.49 -7.67 -3.85
CA PRO A 44 -9.06 -8.18 -2.59
C PRO A 44 -10.19 -9.18 -2.85
N THR A 45 -9.83 -10.36 -3.33
CA THR A 45 -10.76 -11.47 -3.52
C THR A 45 -10.28 -12.72 -2.78
N ASP A 46 -11.23 -13.50 -2.28
CA ASP A 46 -11.03 -14.88 -1.81
C ASP A 46 -12.15 -15.81 -2.29
N GLU A 47 -12.94 -15.34 -3.27
CA GLU A 47 -13.93 -16.16 -3.97
C GLU A 47 -13.19 -17.30 -4.68
N GLY A 48 -13.50 -18.55 -4.32
CA GLY A 48 -12.80 -19.74 -4.80
C GLY A 48 -11.85 -20.38 -3.79
N SER A 49 -11.67 -19.81 -2.59
CA SER A 49 -11.00 -20.51 -1.48
C SER A 49 -11.89 -21.66 -0.96
N PRO A 50 -11.47 -22.93 -1.03
CA PRO A 50 -12.32 -24.07 -0.66
C PRO A 50 -12.38 -24.32 0.86
N PHE A 51 -11.62 -23.57 1.67
CA PHE A 51 -11.48 -23.83 3.10
C PHE A 51 -11.70 -22.58 3.96
N MET A 52 -10.66 -21.77 4.15
CA MET A 52 -10.73 -20.58 5.02
C MET A 52 -10.82 -19.31 4.18
N ALA A 53 -11.81 -18.47 4.53
CA ALA A 53 -11.92 -17.11 4.02
C ALA A 53 -10.86 -16.20 4.67
N GLY A 54 -10.64 -15.03 4.05
CA GLY A 54 -9.85 -13.95 4.63
C GLY A 54 -8.75 -13.41 3.73
N SER A 55 -8.37 -14.08 2.63
CA SER A 55 -7.34 -13.53 1.73
C SER A 55 -7.76 -12.23 1.06
N ARG A 56 -9.07 -11.93 1.00
CA ARG A 56 -9.59 -10.62 0.58
C ARG A 56 -9.06 -9.45 1.45
N PHE A 57 -8.66 -9.71 2.69
CA PHE A 57 -8.07 -8.70 3.60
C PHE A 57 -6.55 -8.55 3.43
N ALA A 58 -5.87 -9.48 2.75
CA ALA A 58 -4.42 -9.49 2.63
C ALA A 58 -3.85 -8.25 1.95
N PRO A 59 -4.42 -7.70 0.85
CA PRO A 59 -3.87 -6.50 0.22
C PRO A 59 -3.81 -5.28 1.14
N ARG A 60 -4.71 -5.19 2.13
CA ARG A 60 -4.67 -4.13 3.15
C ARG A 60 -3.64 -4.44 4.23
N SER A 61 -3.69 -5.66 4.77
CA SER A 61 -2.77 -6.10 5.84
C SER A 61 -1.29 -6.06 5.42
N ILE A 62 -0.97 -6.45 4.18
CA ILE A 62 0.39 -6.39 3.62
C ILE A 62 0.89 -4.93 3.59
N ARG A 63 0.05 -3.98 3.14
CA ARG A 63 0.43 -2.57 3.12
C ARG A 63 0.68 -2.03 4.53
N GLU A 64 -0.18 -2.34 5.49
CA GLU A 64 0.00 -1.94 6.88
C GLU A 64 1.29 -2.52 7.49
N HIS A 65 1.57 -3.80 7.26
CA HIS A 65 2.80 -4.44 7.73
C HIS A 65 4.06 -3.84 7.08
N SER A 66 3.97 -3.43 5.81
CA SER A 66 5.09 -2.82 5.09
C SER A 66 5.53 -1.46 5.68
N LEU A 67 4.67 -0.79 6.47
CA LEU A 67 4.99 0.48 7.12
C LEU A 67 6.08 0.40 8.19
N ARG A 68 6.49 -0.81 8.57
CA ARG A 68 7.67 -1.04 9.41
C ARG A 68 8.98 -0.73 8.71
N PHE A 69 8.98 -0.70 7.37
CA PHE A 69 10.18 -0.58 6.54
C PHE A 69 10.24 0.72 5.72
N GLY A 70 9.09 1.29 5.33
CA GLY A 70 9.05 2.55 4.60
C GLY A 70 9.10 3.73 5.56
N SER A 71 10.25 4.39 5.73
CA SER A 71 10.37 5.65 6.48
C SER A 71 9.75 6.82 5.74
#